data_AF-A0A0D9WB83-F1
#
_entry.id   AF-A0A0D9WB83-F1
#
_cell.length_a   1.000
_cell.length_b   1.000
_cell.length_c   1.000
_cell.angle_alpha   90.00
_cell.angle_beta   90.00
_cell.angle_gamma   90.00
#
_symmetry.space_group_name_H-M   'P 1'
#
loop_
_entity.id
_entity.type
_entity.pdbx_description
1 polymer ?
#
loop_
_entity_poly.entity_id
_entity_poly.type
_entity_poly.pdbx_seq_one_letter_code
_entity_poly.pdbx_strand_id
1 'polypeptide(L)'
;MQVSRHLFRWTKEIAYADYYERALINGVLSIQRGRDPAVMIYMLPQGPGRSKAVSYHGWGTQYNSLGVESFSKLGDSIYFEEKGAKSGLYIIQYIPSTFNWRTTGLTVTQQVKPLSSSDQHLQVSLSISAAKTNGQYATLNVRIPSWTSVNGAKATLNDKDLQLASPGTFLTVSKQWDSGGHLLLQFPINLKEGQTQVIT
;
A
#
# COMPACT_ATOMS: atom_id res chain seq x y z
N MET A 1 13.22 4.18 1.54
CA MET A 1 11.90 3.86 2.14
C MET A 1 11.72 4.45 3.54
N GLN A 2 12.67 4.28 4.47
CA GLN A 2 12.56 4.85 5.82
C GLN A 2 12.35 6.37 5.85
N VAL A 3 13.09 7.14 5.03
CA VAL A 3 12.91 8.60 4.93
C VAL A 3 11.48 8.95 4.48
N SER A 4 11.00 8.32 3.41
CA SER A 4 9.62 8.50 2.90
C SER A 4 8.57 8.23 3.97
N ARG A 5 8.74 7.16 4.77
CA ARG A 5 7.86 6.86 5.90
C ARG A 5 7.85 7.99 6.94
N HIS A 6 9.01 8.54 7.31
CA HIS A 6 9.08 9.62 8.31
C HIS A 6 8.47 10.91 7.78
N LEU A 7 8.75 11.26 6.52
CA LEU A 7 8.14 12.41 5.87
C LEU A 7 6.62 12.25 5.80
N PHE A 8 6.12 11.09 5.38
CA PHE A 8 4.68 10.82 5.39
C PHE A 8 4.07 10.97 6.79
N ARG A 9 4.75 10.52 7.85
CA ARG A 9 4.26 10.67 9.24
C ARG A 9 4.02 12.13 9.62
N TRP A 10 4.86 13.04 9.14
CA TRP A 10 4.78 14.47 9.46
C TRP A 10 3.86 15.25 8.54
N THR A 11 3.94 15.00 7.23
CA THR A 11 3.26 15.84 6.23
C THR A 11 1.93 15.27 5.75
N LYS A 12 1.74 13.95 5.88
CA LYS A 12 0.64 13.19 5.25
C LYS A 12 0.58 13.35 3.72
N GLU A 13 1.64 13.81 3.07
CA GLU A 13 1.63 14.00 1.62
C GLU A 13 1.70 12.67 0.87
N ILE A 14 0.82 12.49 -0.11
CA ILE A 14 0.70 11.24 -0.89
C ILE A 14 1.92 10.94 -1.74
N ALA A 15 2.69 11.95 -2.15
CA ALA A 15 3.94 11.74 -2.87
C ALA A 15 4.87 10.73 -2.15
N TYR A 16 4.91 10.79 -0.81
CA TYR A 16 5.70 9.85 -0.02
C TYR A 16 5.09 8.45 0.05
N ALA A 17 3.77 8.34 0.03
CA ALA A 17 3.07 7.05 -0.01
C ALA A 17 3.23 6.37 -1.38
N ASP A 18 3.13 7.13 -2.47
CA ASP A 18 3.29 6.63 -3.84
C ASP A 18 4.74 6.21 -4.10
N TYR A 19 5.72 7.00 -3.64
CA TYR A 19 7.12 6.59 -3.69
C TYR A 19 7.34 5.31 -2.87
N TYR A 20 6.74 5.21 -1.68
CA TYR A 20 6.88 4.02 -0.84
C TYR A 20 6.31 2.77 -1.53
N GLU A 21 5.11 2.85 -2.11
CA GLU A 21 4.50 1.77 -2.87
C GLU A 21 5.40 1.30 -4.03
N ARG A 22 5.90 2.24 -4.85
CA ARG A 22 6.80 1.94 -5.97
C ARG A 22 8.10 1.29 -5.51
N ALA A 23 8.74 1.84 -4.47
CA ALA A 23 9.99 1.32 -3.92
C ALA A 23 9.80 -0.07 -3.29
N LEU A 24 8.64 -0.31 -2.67
CA LEU A 24 8.31 -1.59 -2.08
C LEU A 24 8.10 -2.66 -3.16
N ILE A 25 7.17 -2.43 -4.09
CA ILE A 25 6.76 -3.43 -5.08
C ILE A 25 7.86 -3.70 -6.10
N ASN A 26 8.47 -2.64 -6.66
CA ASN A 26 9.46 -2.80 -7.73
C ASN A 26 10.90 -2.94 -7.20
N GLY A 27 11.17 -2.45 -5.99
CA GLY A 27 12.50 -2.53 -5.37
C GLY A 27 12.61 -3.71 -4.41
N VAL A 28 12.01 -3.58 -3.22
CA VAL A 28 12.21 -4.55 -2.12
C VAL A 28 11.64 -5.93 -2.44
N LEU A 29 10.42 -6.03 -2.96
CA LEU A 29 9.86 -7.35 -3.28
C LEU A 29 10.57 -8.02 -4.46
N SER A 30 11.21 -7.24 -5.34
CA SER A 30 11.89 -7.77 -6.53
C SER A 30 13.28 -8.34 -6.26
N ILE A 31 13.86 -8.09 -5.08
CA ILE A 31 15.18 -8.62 -4.72
C ILE A 31 15.14 -10.06 -4.21
N GLN A 32 13.98 -10.61 -3.81
CA GLN A 32 13.93 -12.04 -3.48
C GLN A 32 14.00 -12.88 -4.76
N ARG A 33 14.90 -13.86 -4.81
CA ARG A 33 15.03 -14.76 -5.95
C ARG A 33 13.87 -15.76 -5.96
N GLY A 34 12.86 -15.46 -6.77
CA GLY A 34 11.74 -16.37 -7.01
C GLY A 34 11.10 -16.86 -5.71
N ARG A 35 11.02 -18.18 -5.56
CA ARG A 35 10.47 -18.83 -4.36
C ARG A 35 11.53 -19.28 -3.37
N ASP A 36 12.80 -18.94 -3.59
CA ASP A 36 13.90 -19.31 -2.70
C ASP A 36 13.98 -18.29 -1.57
N PRO A 37 13.50 -18.61 -0.35
CA PRO A 37 13.55 -17.67 0.75
C PRO A 37 15.01 -17.35 1.12
N ALA A 38 15.24 -16.12 1.58
CA ALA A 38 16.55 -15.60 1.99
C ALA A 38 17.63 -15.48 0.89
N VAL A 39 17.36 -15.87 -0.36
CA VAL A 39 18.26 -15.61 -1.49
C VAL A 39 17.94 -14.25 -2.10
N MET A 40 18.76 -13.25 -1.80
CA MET A 40 18.48 -11.84 -2.11
C MET A 40 19.44 -11.29 -3.18
N ILE A 41 18.89 -10.87 -4.31
CA ILE A 41 19.61 -10.23 -5.42
C ILE A 41 20.09 -8.86 -4.97
N TYR A 42 21.37 -8.57 -5.19
CA TYR A 42 21.97 -7.30 -4.78
C TYR A 42 21.84 -6.20 -5.85
N MET A 43 22.12 -6.54 -7.12
CA MET A 43 22.09 -5.58 -8.23
C MET A 43 20.80 -5.72 -9.05
N LEU A 44 20.16 -4.59 -9.35
CA LEU A 44 18.96 -4.51 -10.19
C LEU A 44 19.28 -3.79 -11.51
N PRO A 45 20.06 -4.39 -12.43
CA PRO A 45 20.37 -3.76 -13.72
C PRO A 45 19.07 -3.47 -14.49
N GLN A 46 18.98 -2.25 -15.02
CA GLN A 46 17.83 -1.77 -15.82
C GLN A 46 18.12 -1.79 -17.33
N GLY A 47 19.34 -2.16 -17.74
CA GLY A 47 19.71 -2.22 -19.15
C GLY A 47 19.05 -3.40 -19.87
N PRO A 48 18.71 -3.26 -21.16
CA PRO A 48 18.12 -4.33 -21.96
C PRO A 48 19.05 -5.55 -22.02
N GLY A 49 18.48 -6.75 -21.90
CA GLY A 49 19.21 -8.02 -21.98
C GLY A 49 20.11 -8.34 -20.77
N ARG A 50 20.12 -7.52 -19.71
CA ARG A 50 20.94 -7.76 -18.52
C ARG A 50 20.29 -8.79 -17.59
N SER A 51 21.09 -9.73 -17.12
CA SER A 51 20.65 -10.73 -16.15
C SER A 51 20.77 -10.21 -14.72
N LYS A 52 19.72 -10.43 -13.91
CA LYS A 52 19.76 -10.27 -12.44
C LYS A 52 20.36 -11.49 -11.73
N ALA A 53 20.64 -12.57 -12.47
CA ALA A 53 21.06 -13.83 -11.87
C ALA A 53 22.55 -13.84 -11.47
N VAL A 54 23.36 -12.97 -12.08
CA VAL A 54 24.81 -12.93 -11.91
C VAL A 54 25.21 -11.55 -11.42
N SER A 55 25.87 -11.52 -10.27
CA SER A 55 26.56 -10.34 -9.74
C SER A 55 28.05 -10.49 -10.02
N TYR A 56 28.70 -9.42 -10.49
CA TYR A 56 30.16 -9.37 -10.65
C TYR A 56 30.90 -9.70 -9.33
N HIS A 57 30.30 -9.38 -8.18
CA HIS A 57 30.85 -9.65 -6.85
C HIS A 57 30.44 -11.01 -6.26
N GLY A 58 29.73 -11.87 -7.00
CA GLY A 58 29.26 -13.17 -6.50
C GLY A 58 28.15 -13.09 -5.43
N TRP A 59 27.55 -11.92 -5.23
CA TRP A 59 26.42 -11.73 -4.30
C TRP A 59 25.08 -12.20 -4.89
N GLY A 60 24.14 -12.54 -4.00
CA GLY A 60 22.80 -13.04 -4.35
C GLY A 60 22.72 -14.55 -4.49
N THR A 61 23.50 -15.26 -3.68
CA THR A 61 23.45 -16.71 -3.52
C THR A 61 22.97 -17.04 -2.11
N GLN A 62 22.61 -18.30 -1.85
CA GLN A 62 22.19 -18.77 -0.52
C GLN A 62 23.21 -18.47 0.60
N TYR A 63 24.50 -18.40 0.27
CA TYR A 63 25.58 -18.16 1.24
C TYR A 63 26.00 -16.68 1.29
N ASN A 64 25.68 -15.90 0.26
CA ASN A 64 26.12 -14.52 0.10
C ASN A 64 24.93 -13.61 -0.21
N SER A 65 23.95 -13.56 0.70
CA SER A 65 22.73 -12.73 0.61
C SER A 65 22.66 -11.70 1.72
N LEU A 66 22.12 -10.52 1.39
CA LEU A 66 21.92 -9.39 2.30
C LEU A 66 20.48 -8.87 2.16
N GLY A 67 19.99 -8.12 3.15
CA GLY A 67 18.68 -7.44 3.05
C GLY A 67 17.48 -8.24 3.55
N VAL A 68 17.69 -9.37 4.24
CA VAL A 68 16.62 -10.14 4.92
C VAL A 68 15.85 -9.28 5.92
N GLU A 69 16.51 -8.33 6.59
CA GLU A 69 15.86 -7.38 7.52
C GLU A 69 14.77 -6.53 6.84
N SER A 70 14.91 -6.21 5.54
CA SER A 70 13.89 -5.44 4.83
C SER A 70 12.55 -6.17 4.76
N PHE A 71 12.57 -7.51 4.76
CA PHE A 71 11.38 -8.35 4.67
C PHE A 71 10.64 -8.52 6.00
N SER A 72 11.30 -8.30 7.14
CA SER A 72 10.62 -8.33 8.45
C SER A 72 9.77 -7.07 8.71
N LYS A 73 9.99 -6.00 7.94
CA LYS A 73 9.36 -4.67 8.10
C LYS A 73 8.31 -4.34 7.05
N LEU A 74 7.84 -5.34 6.28
CA LEU A 74 6.87 -5.12 5.20
C LEU A 74 5.52 -4.57 5.70
N GLY A 75 5.14 -4.87 6.94
CA GLY A 75 3.90 -4.41 7.56
C GLY A 75 3.95 -3.00 8.16
N ASP A 76 5.13 -2.43 8.38
CA ASP A 76 5.34 -1.25 9.24
C ASP A 76 4.77 0.07 8.68
N SER A 77 4.37 0.07 7.41
CA SER A 77 3.92 1.28 6.69
C SER A 77 2.64 1.06 5.90
N ILE A 78 1.78 0.14 6.36
CA ILE A 78 0.42 -0.02 5.81
C ILE A 78 -0.53 1.04 6.41
N TYR A 79 -0.45 1.22 7.72
CA TYR A 79 -1.35 2.06 8.52
C TYR A 79 -0.58 3.13 9.30
N PHE A 80 -1.14 4.34 9.38
CA PHE A 80 -0.62 5.43 10.20
C PHE A 80 -1.73 6.04 11.04
N GLU A 81 -1.64 5.86 12.34
CA GLU A 81 -2.57 6.48 13.28
C GLU A 81 -2.24 7.96 13.48
N GLU A 82 -3.28 8.79 13.53
CA GLU A 82 -3.24 10.19 13.90
C GLU A 82 -4.00 10.38 15.21
N LYS A 83 -3.27 10.86 16.22
CA LYS A 83 -3.81 11.15 17.54
C LYS A 83 -4.24 12.60 17.59
N GLY A 84 -5.49 12.84 18.00
CA GLY A 84 -6.07 14.17 18.14
C GLY A 84 -7.41 14.10 18.87
N ALA A 85 -8.20 15.18 18.83
CA ALA A 85 -9.55 15.20 19.42
C ALA A 85 -10.50 14.17 18.78
N LYS A 86 -10.23 13.78 17.53
CA LYS A 86 -10.87 12.68 16.81
C LYS A 86 -9.78 11.74 16.30
N SER A 87 -9.93 10.45 16.56
CA SER A 87 -8.94 9.45 16.12
C SER A 87 -8.98 9.28 14.60
N GLY A 88 -7.83 9.42 13.96
CA GLY A 88 -7.66 9.25 12.52
C GLY A 88 -6.78 8.04 12.17
N LEU A 89 -7.11 7.36 11.08
CA LEU A 89 -6.30 6.28 10.53
C LEU A 89 -6.06 6.50 9.05
N TYR A 90 -4.79 6.62 8.64
CA TYR A 90 -4.39 6.67 7.25
C TYR A 90 -4.01 5.27 6.77
N ILE A 91 -4.64 4.83 5.68
CA ILE A 91 -4.37 3.56 5.00
C ILE A 91 -3.65 3.91 3.69
N ILE A 92 -2.36 3.59 3.60
CA ILE A 92 -1.54 4.00 2.45
C ILE A 92 -1.07 2.85 1.57
N GLN A 93 -1.08 1.60 2.05
CA GLN A 93 -0.76 0.42 1.26
C GLN A 93 -1.95 -0.54 1.21
N TYR A 94 -2.19 -1.12 0.05
CA TYR A 94 -3.21 -2.14 -0.17
C TYR A 94 -2.59 -3.54 -0.10
N ILE A 95 -2.28 -3.97 1.12
CA ILE A 95 -1.69 -5.28 1.43
C ILE A 95 -2.65 -6.01 2.39
N PRO A 96 -3.06 -7.27 2.11
CA PRO A 96 -3.96 -7.99 3.00
C PRO A 96 -3.43 -8.05 4.44
N SER A 97 -4.18 -7.51 5.38
CA SER A 97 -3.75 -7.37 6.78
C SER A 97 -4.91 -7.01 7.71
N THR A 98 -4.72 -7.23 9.00
CA THR A 98 -5.65 -6.80 10.06
C THR A 98 -4.96 -5.79 10.98
N PHE A 99 -5.59 -4.63 11.15
CA PHE A 99 -5.13 -3.59 12.06
C PHE A 99 -6.03 -3.50 13.28
N ASN A 100 -5.46 -3.80 14.45
CA ASN A 100 -6.14 -3.65 15.74
C ASN A 100 -5.96 -2.22 16.25
N TRP A 101 -6.99 -1.38 16.07
CA TRP A 101 -6.97 0.02 16.46
C TRP A 101 -7.33 0.17 17.95
N ARG A 102 -6.33 -0.06 18.81
CA ARG A 102 -6.55 -0.17 20.26
C ARG A 102 -7.13 1.08 20.92
N THR A 103 -6.79 2.27 20.43
CA THR A 103 -7.24 3.55 21.00
C THR A 103 -8.73 3.78 20.80
N THR A 104 -9.31 3.32 19.68
CA THR A 104 -10.74 3.40 19.40
C THR A 104 -11.48 2.13 19.79
N GLY A 105 -10.80 0.99 19.89
CA GLY A 105 -11.44 -0.32 20.05
C GLY A 105 -12.05 -0.85 18.75
N LEU A 106 -11.62 -0.32 17.61
CA LEU A 106 -11.99 -0.79 16.27
C LEU A 106 -10.95 -1.78 15.74
N THR A 107 -11.36 -2.64 14.82
CA THR A 107 -10.48 -3.49 14.02
C THR A 107 -10.78 -3.25 12.54
N VAL A 108 -9.73 -3.03 11.76
CA VAL A 108 -9.83 -2.85 10.30
C VAL A 108 -9.17 -4.03 9.62
N THR A 109 -9.95 -4.81 8.88
CA THR A 109 -9.45 -5.95 8.09
C THR A 109 -9.45 -5.56 6.62
N GLN A 110 -8.28 -5.63 6.00
CA GLN A 110 -8.07 -5.35 4.58
C GLN A 110 -7.93 -6.65 3.80
N GLN A 111 -8.69 -6.77 2.72
CA GLN A 111 -8.57 -7.82 1.72
C GLN A 111 -8.35 -7.19 0.35
N VAL A 112 -7.52 -7.83 -0.47
CA VAL A 112 -7.22 -7.38 -1.83
C VAL A 112 -7.44 -8.54 -2.77
N LYS A 113 -8.25 -8.34 -3.81
CA LYS A 113 -8.46 -9.37 -4.83
C LYS A 113 -7.15 -9.57 -5.60
N PRO A 114 -6.70 -10.83 -5.81
CA PRO A 114 -5.55 -11.09 -6.66
C PRO A 114 -5.71 -10.47 -8.06
N LEU A 115 -4.67 -9.81 -8.54
CA LEU A 115 -4.66 -9.21 -9.87
C LEU A 115 -4.66 -10.30 -10.95
N SER A 116 -5.41 -10.08 -12.03
CA SER A 116 -5.40 -10.93 -13.22
C SER A 116 -5.34 -10.07 -14.49
N SER A 117 -4.77 -10.59 -15.57
CA SER A 117 -4.71 -9.86 -16.85
C SER A 117 -6.10 -9.58 -17.45
N SER A 118 -7.12 -10.33 -17.04
CA SER A 118 -8.51 -10.17 -17.47
C SER A 118 -9.28 -9.10 -16.69
N ASP A 119 -8.83 -8.73 -15.50
CA ASP A 119 -9.45 -7.69 -14.66
C ASP A 119 -8.43 -6.59 -14.37
N GLN A 120 -8.55 -5.49 -15.11
CA GLN A 120 -7.64 -4.35 -15.00
C GLN A 120 -7.96 -3.44 -13.81
N HIS A 121 -8.59 -3.98 -12.75
CA HIS A 121 -8.87 -3.23 -11.53
C HIS A 121 -8.17 -3.84 -10.32
N LEU A 122 -7.58 -2.97 -9.51
CA LEU A 122 -7.26 -3.29 -8.13
C LEU A 122 -8.56 -3.19 -7.31
N GLN A 123 -8.99 -4.31 -6.72
CA GLN A 123 -10.17 -4.34 -5.84
C GLN A 123 -9.74 -4.57 -4.40
N VAL A 124 -10.18 -3.67 -3.51
CA VAL A 124 -9.85 -3.68 -2.09
C VAL A 124 -11.14 -3.65 -1.28
N SER A 125 -11.23 -4.51 -0.28
CA SER A 125 -12.30 -4.53 0.72
C SER A 125 -11.73 -4.22 2.09
N LEU A 126 -12.32 -3.24 2.76
CA LEU A 126 -12.01 -2.85 4.13
C LEU A 126 -13.24 -3.13 4.99
N SER A 127 -13.10 -4.09 5.90
CA SER A 127 -14.14 -4.47 6.87
C SER A 127 -13.79 -3.89 8.23
N ILE A 128 -14.74 -3.19 8.84
CA ILE A 128 -14.60 -2.56 10.15
C ILE A 128 -15.47 -3.34 11.15
N SER A 129 -14.84 -3.78 12.23
CA SER A 129 -15.54 -4.32 13.40
C SER A 129 -15.22 -3.50 14.64
N ALA A 130 -16.17 -3.48 15.58
CA ALA A 130 -16.04 -2.75 16.84
C ALA A 130 -16.12 -3.75 18.01
N ALA A 131 -15.21 -3.63 18.98
CA ALA A 131 -15.25 -4.46 20.18
C ALA A 131 -16.37 -4.03 21.16
N LYS A 132 -16.86 -2.80 21.03
CA LYS A 132 -17.93 -2.23 21.86
C LYS A 132 -19.21 -2.08 21.04
N THR A 133 -20.35 -2.29 21.69
CA THR A 133 -21.69 -2.11 21.09
C THR A 133 -22.00 -0.66 20.73
N ASN A 134 -21.46 0.29 21.47
CA ASN A 134 -21.60 1.71 21.16
C ASN A 134 -20.53 2.06 20.12
N GLY A 135 -20.96 2.31 18.88
CA GLY A 135 -20.08 2.66 17.77
C GLY A 135 -19.15 3.83 18.12
N GLN A 136 -17.97 3.86 17.50
CA GLN A 136 -16.88 4.77 17.86
C GLN A 136 -16.65 5.78 16.75
N TYR A 137 -16.62 7.07 17.11
CA TYR A 137 -16.33 8.10 16.13
C TYR A 137 -14.87 8.03 15.71
N ALA A 138 -14.62 7.84 14.42
CA ALA A 138 -13.28 7.78 13.87
C ALA A 138 -13.26 8.23 12.41
N THR A 139 -12.10 8.68 11.97
CA THR A 139 -11.84 9.11 10.60
C THR A 139 -10.94 8.10 9.91
N LEU A 140 -11.40 7.52 8.80
CA LEU A 140 -10.58 6.72 7.90
C LEU A 140 -10.15 7.58 6.70
N ASN A 141 -8.85 7.68 6.48
CA ASN A 141 -8.24 8.34 5.33
C ASN A 141 -7.65 7.26 4.43
N VAL A 142 -8.28 7.01 3.29
CA VAL A 142 -7.88 5.94 2.38
C VAL A 142 -7.27 6.52 1.12
N ARG A 143 -6.02 6.14 0.81
CA ARG A 143 -5.25 6.74 -0.29
C ARG A 143 -5.87 6.42 -1.64
N ILE A 144 -6.20 7.43 -2.45
CA ILE A 144 -6.52 7.22 -3.87
C ILE A 144 -5.19 7.27 -4.64
N PRO A 145 -4.69 6.14 -5.18
CA PRO A 145 -3.35 6.11 -5.77
C PRO A 145 -3.21 7.10 -6.94
N SER A 146 -2.09 7.81 -7.03
CA SER A 146 -1.88 8.75 -8.16
C SER A 146 -1.78 8.08 -9.53
N TRP A 147 -1.49 6.77 -9.57
CA TRP A 147 -1.42 6.03 -10.81
C TRP A 147 -2.79 5.70 -11.41
N THR A 148 -3.88 5.76 -10.63
CA THR A 148 -5.23 5.41 -11.11
C THR A 148 -5.88 6.54 -11.91
N SER A 149 -6.99 6.23 -12.60
CA SER A 149 -7.83 7.22 -13.30
C SER A 149 -9.15 7.46 -12.57
N VAL A 150 -9.68 8.68 -12.65
CA VAL A 150 -11.02 9.01 -12.13
C VAL A 150 -12.09 8.15 -12.81
N ASN A 151 -11.99 8.02 -14.14
CA ASN A 151 -12.89 7.18 -14.92
C ASN A 151 -12.63 5.70 -14.57
N GLY A 152 -13.67 5.02 -14.08
CA GLY A 152 -13.61 3.61 -13.68
C GLY A 152 -13.22 3.38 -12.22
N ALA A 153 -12.73 4.40 -11.50
CA ALA A 153 -12.54 4.28 -10.06
C ALA A 153 -13.90 4.31 -9.35
N LYS A 154 -14.07 3.46 -8.33
CA LYS A 154 -15.28 3.42 -7.50
C LYS A 154 -14.94 3.24 -6.01
N ALA A 155 -15.77 3.82 -5.16
CA ALA A 155 -15.77 3.57 -3.73
C ALA A 155 -17.20 3.43 -3.23
N THR A 156 -17.49 2.39 -2.44
CA THR A 156 -18.81 2.22 -1.81
C THR A 156 -18.65 1.98 -0.32
N LEU A 157 -19.55 2.57 0.47
CA LEU A 157 -19.66 2.31 1.90
C LEU A 157 -21.02 1.67 2.18
N ASN A 158 -21.01 0.42 2.65
CA ASN A 158 -22.22 -0.38 2.88
C ASN A 158 -23.15 -0.34 1.65
N ASP A 159 -22.59 -0.66 0.48
CA ASP A 159 -23.25 -0.68 -0.83
C ASP A 159 -23.79 0.65 -1.35
N LYS A 160 -23.46 1.78 -0.69
CA LYS A 160 -23.78 3.12 -1.16
C LYS A 160 -22.56 3.78 -1.79
N ASP A 161 -22.72 4.31 -2.99
CA ASP A 161 -21.66 5.04 -3.69
C ASP A 161 -21.16 6.24 -2.87
N LEU A 162 -19.84 6.34 -2.77
CA LEU A 162 -19.16 7.51 -2.23
C LEU A 162 -18.63 8.37 -3.38
N GLN A 163 -18.68 9.69 -3.19
CA GLN A 163 -17.95 10.60 -4.06
C GLN A 163 -16.45 10.37 -3.87
N LEU A 164 -15.80 9.91 -4.93
CA LEU A 164 -14.36 9.71 -4.94
C LEU A 164 -13.62 11.04 -4.95
N ALA A 165 -12.56 11.12 -4.15
CA ALA A 165 -11.57 12.18 -4.24
C ALA A 165 -10.67 11.96 -5.47
N SER A 166 -10.02 13.02 -5.94
CA SER A 166 -9.12 12.94 -7.10
C SER A 166 -7.94 11.99 -6.85
N PRO A 167 -7.41 11.30 -7.88
CA PRO A 167 -6.16 10.55 -7.77
C PRO A 167 -5.04 11.39 -7.14
N GLY A 168 -4.25 10.79 -6.26
CA GLY A 168 -3.23 11.51 -5.50
C GLY A 168 -3.75 12.24 -4.25
N THR A 169 -4.99 11.97 -3.83
CA THR A 169 -5.60 12.51 -2.60
C THR A 169 -6.11 11.39 -1.68
N PHE A 170 -6.64 11.73 -0.51
CA PHE A 170 -7.27 10.78 0.41
C PHE A 170 -8.80 10.87 0.30
N LEU A 171 -9.46 9.71 0.18
CA LEU A 171 -10.88 9.60 0.50
C LEU A 171 -11.02 9.58 2.03
N THR A 172 -11.66 10.61 2.57
CA THR A 172 -11.84 10.79 4.01
C THR A 172 -13.26 10.41 4.41
N VAL A 173 -13.41 9.42 5.28
CA VAL A 173 -14.69 8.98 5.83
C VAL A 173 -14.70 9.17 7.34
N SER A 174 -15.41 10.20 7.81
CA SER A 174 -15.54 10.52 9.23
C SER A 174 -16.96 10.23 9.72
N LYS A 175 -17.12 9.20 10.55
CA LYS A 175 -18.42 8.83 11.11
C LYS A 175 -18.27 8.04 12.40
N GLN A 176 -19.40 7.73 13.01
CA GLN A 176 -19.47 6.70 14.05
C GLN A 176 -19.43 5.32 13.38
N TRP A 177 -18.41 4.53 13.70
CA TRP A 177 -18.20 3.19 13.18
C TRP A 177 -18.72 2.16 14.18
N ASP A 178 -19.64 1.35 13.73
CA ASP A 178 -20.14 0.15 14.37
C ASP A 178 -19.55 -1.11 13.71
N SER A 179 -19.92 -2.28 14.24
CA SER A 179 -19.54 -3.53 13.60
C SER A 179 -20.35 -3.72 12.30
N GLY A 180 -19.67 -4.07 11.21
CA GLY A 180 -20.30 -4.29 9.91
C GLY A 180 -20.12 -3.15 8.91
N GLY A 181 -19.27 -2.17 9.22
CA GLY A 181 -18.82 -1.20 8.22
C GLY A 181 -18.01 -1.89 7.12
N HIS A 182 -18.42 -1.73 5.86
CA HIS A 182 -17.73 -2.28 4.71
C HIS A 182 -17.46 -1.18 3.69
N LEU A 183 -16.19 -0.90 3.44
CA LEU A 183 -15.72 0.03 2.42
C LEU A 183 -15.06 -0.77 1.29
N LEU A 184 -15.67 -0.73 0.10
CA LEU A 184 -15.11 -1.32 -1.11
C LEU A 184 -14.48 -0.24 -1.96
N LEU A 185 -13.32 -0.53 -2.53
CA LEU A 185 -12.57 0.35 -3.42
C LEU A 185 -12.20 -0.42 -4.68
N GLN A 186 -12.37 0.23 -5.82
CA GLN A 186 -11.98 -0.29 -7.12
C GLN A 186 -11.17 0.78 -7.84
N PHE A 187 -9.94 0.46 -8.23
CA PHE A 187 -9.04 1.37 -8.93
C PHE A 187 -8.63 0.79 -10.28
N PRO A 188 -8.95 1.44 -11.40
CA PRO A 188 -8.47 1.02 -12.72
C PRO A 188 -6.95 1.17 -12.82
N ILE A 189 -6.32 0.14 -13.37
CA ILE A 189 -4.88 0.05 -13.63
C ILE A 189 -4.68 0.29 -15.13
N ASN A 190 -4.13 1.45 -15.47
CA ASN A 190 -3.87 1.84 -16.86
C ASN A 190 -2.39 1.65 -17.21
N LEU A 191 -2.12 1.29 -18.47
CA LEU A 191 -0.78 1.35 -19.03
C LEU A 191 -0.30 2.81 -19.06
N LYS A 192 0.93 3.03 -18.59
CA LYS A 192 1.60 4.33 -18.66
C LYS A 192 2.96 4.16 -19.29
N GLU A 193 3.32 5.07 -20.18
CA GLU A 193 4.66 5.17 -20.73
C GLU A 193 5.52 6.03 -19.80
N GLY A 194 6.66 5.51 -19.36
CA GLY A 194 7.63 6.23 -18.55
C GLY A 194 8.84 6.62 -19.39
N GLN A 195 9.05 7.92 -19.63
CA GLN A 195 10.26 8.37 -20.31
C GLN A 195 11.44 8.37 -19.34
N THR A 196 12.52 7.70 -19.72
CA THR A 196 13.79 7.73 -18.97
C THR A 196 14.65 8.83 -19.57
N GLN A 197 14.98 9.85 -18.78
CA GLN A 197 16.01 10.80 -19.17
C GLN A 197 17.37 10.16 -18.97
N VAL A 198 18.09 9.93 -20.07
CA VAL A 198 19.49 9.52 -20.02
C VAL A 198 20.27 10.78 -19.68
N ILE A 199 20.80 10.87 -18.46
CA ILE A 199 21.77 11.89 -18.09
C ILE A 199 23.09 11.45 -18.72
N THR A 200 23.37 11.93 -19.93
CA THR A 200 24.69 11.86 -20.59
C THR A 200 25.63 12.90 -20.01
#